data_AF-A0A1G0GE78-F1
#
_entry.id   AF-A0A1G0GE78-F1
#
_cell.length_a   1.000
_cell.length_b   1.000
_cell.length_c   1.000
_cell.angle_alpha   90.00
_cell.angle_beta   90.00
_cell.angle_gamma   90.00
#
_symmetry.space_group_name_H-M   'P 1'
#
loop_
_entity.id
_entity.type
_entity.pdbx_description
1 polymer ?
#
loop_
_entity_poly.entity_id
_entity_poly.type
_entity_poly.pdbx_seq_one_letter_code
_entity_poly.pdbx_strand_id
1 'polypeptide(L)'
;MVVCFRSVAKRFFTSTVILYYALYAALTGITFSIIFYIFTAQSILGLFIVSICAFGGLALFGFITRRDLNGIGRFCTMGAFGLLGFYLLSMFVPSLMSSSMQQVVAVVGLIVFSGFTMYDMKKLKAYYNPTWSKGKRTKEAIFGGLMLYIDFINIFLSLLRLFGGRR
;
A
#
# COMPACT_ATOMS: atom_id res chain seq x y z
N MET A 1 -1.73 -2.28 -9.64
CA MET A 1 -0.56 -2.89 -8.98
C MET A 1 -0.90 -3.70 -7.72
N VAL A 2 -1.66 -3.17 -6.76
CA VAL A 2 -2.00 -3.82 -5.44
C VAL A 2 -2.74 -5.16 -5.56
N VAL A 3 -3.43 -5.35 -6.67
CA VAL A 3 -4.27 -6.50 -6.95
C VAL A 3 -3.50 -7.74 -7.39
N CYS A 4 -2.53 -7.53 -8.30
CA CYS A 4 -1.67 -8.59 -8.78
C CYS A 4 -0.91 -9.21 -7.59
N PHE A 5 -0.53 -8.36 -6.63
CA PHE A 5 0.10 -8.74 -5.38
C PHE A 5 -0.76 -9.68 -4.51
N ARG A 6 -2.07 -9.42 -4.35
CA ARG A 6 -2.93 -10.24 -3.49
C ARG A 6 -3.40 -11.56 -4.11
N SER A 7 -3.56 -11.61 -5.43
CA SER A 7 -4.01 -12.81 -6.15
C SER A 7 -2.85 -13.78 -6.44
N VAL A 8 -1.63 -13.28 -6.68
CA VAL A 8 -0.47 -14.11 -7.04
C VAL A 8 0.26 -14.68 -5.83
N ALA A 9 0.28 -13.96 -4.69
CA ALA A 9 0.96 -14.42 -3.46
C ALA A 9 0.36 -15.71 -2.85
N LYS A 10 -0.86 -16.11 -3.25
CA LYS A 10 -1.45 -17.38 -2.81
C LYS A 10 -1.03 -18.59 -3.65
N ARG A 11 -0.33 -18.42 -4.79
CA ARG A 11 -0.13 -19.56 -5.71
C ARG A 11 1.32 -19.97 -6.05
N PHE A 12 2.35 -19.12 -6.17
CA PHE A 12 3.69 -19.64 -6.56
C PHE A 12 4.94 -18.88 -6.08
N PHE A 13 5.97 -19.69 -5.77
CA PHE A 13 7.44 -19.55 -5.80
C PHE A 13 8.14 -18.21 -5.45
N THR A 14 9.20 -18.35 -4.64
CA THR A 14 10.15 -17.30 -4.21
C THR A 14 10.64 -16.40 -5.35
N SER A 15 10.82 -16.91 -6.57
CA SER A 15 11.36 -16.16 -7.72
C SER A 15 10.37 -15.15 -8.33
N THR A 16 9.07 -15.46 -8.37
CA THR A 16 8.04 -14.53 -8.86
C THR A 16 7.92 -13.34 -7.91
N VAL A 17 8.06 -13.56 -6.61
CA VAL A 17 7.98 -12.49 -5.62
C VAL A 17 9.15 -11.51 -5.74
N ILE A 18 10.35 -12.02 -6.01
CA ILE A 18 11.55 -11.20 -6.20
C ILE A 18 11.44 -10.34 -7.47
N LEU A 19 10.94 -10.91 -8.58
CA LEU A 19 10.72 -10.16 -9.82
C LEU A 19 9.70 -9.03 -9.63
N TYR A 20 8.63 -9.28 -8.88
CA TYR A 20 7.61 -8.29 -8.58
C TYR A 20 8.08 -7.24 -7.56
N TYR A 21 8.94 -7.63 -6.61
CA TYR A 21 9.64 -6.69 -5.72
C TYR A 21 10.55 -5.76 -6.53
N ALA A 22 11.31 -6.30 -7.49
CA ALA A 22 12.16 -5.51 -8.37
C ALA A 22 11.34 -4.56 -9.27
N LEU A 23 10.21 -5.01 -9.81
CA LEU A 23 9.28 -4.17 -10.57
C LEU A 23 8.62 -3.09 -9.69
N TYR A 24 8.22 -3.43 -8.46
CA TYR A 24 7.67 -2.47 -7.52
C TYR A 24 8.72 -1.43 -7.13
N ALA A 25 9.94 -1.86 -6.77
CA ALA A 25 11.06 -0.99 -6.43
C ALA A 25 11.48 -0.08 -7.61
N ALA A 26 11.43 -0.58 -8.84
CA ALA A 26 11.67 0.22 -10.04
C ALA A 26 10.58 1.29 -10.24
N LEU A 27 9.29 0.91 -10.10
CA LEU A 27 8.19 1.86 -10.24
C LEU A 27 8.12 2.87 -9.07
N THR A 28 8.37 2.47 -7.83
CA THR A 28 8.50 3.40 -6.72
C THR A 28 9.71 4.28 -6.88
N GLY A 29 10.84 3.76 -7.38
CA GLY A 29 12.02 4.56 -7.73
C GLY A 29 11.71 5.66 -8.75
N ILE A 30 11.01 5.31 -9.84
CA ILE A 30 10.54 6.29 -10.83
C ILE A 30 9.56 7.29 -10.20
N THR A 31 8.63 6.82 -9.38
CA THR A 31 7.63 7.66 -8.69
C THR A 31 8.30 8.65 -7.73
N PHE A 32 9.28 8.20 -6.94
CA PHE A 32 10.04 9.05 -6.02
C PHE A 32 10.91 10.06 -6.77
N SER A 33 11.53 9.67 -7.89
CA SER A 33 12.31 10.60 -8.73
C SER A 33 11.46 11.77 -9.22
N ILE A 34 10.24 11.48 -9.69
CA ILE A 34 9.27 12.50 -10.12
C ILE A 34 8.80 13.36 -8.92
N ILE A 35 8.64 12.77 -7.74
CA ILE A 35 8.18 13.49 -6.55
C ILE A 35 9.24 14.44 -6.00
N PHE A 36 10.51 14.02 -5.93
CA PHE A 36 11.59 14.90 -5.51
C PHE A 36 11.79 16.07 -6.48
N TYR A 37 11.40 15.91 -7.75
CA TYR A 37 11.40 16.98 -8.74
C TYR A 37 10.22 17.95 -8.56
N ILE A 38 9.02 17.45 -8.27
CA ILE A 38 7.78 18.25 -8.23
C ILE A 38 7.51 18.90 -6.85
N PHE A 39 7.89 18.25 -5.75
CA PHE A 39 7.50 18.66 -4.40
C PHE A 39 8.65 19.29 -3.62
N THR A 40 8.31 20.22 -2.71
CA THR A 40 9.29 20.81 -1.81
C THR A 40 9.79 19.78 -0.78
N ALA A 41 11.08 19.84 -0.42
CA ALA A 41 11.65 19.01 0.64
C ALA A 41 10.89 19.14 1.97
N GLN A 42 10.39 20.35 2.27
CA GLN A 42 9.56 20.62 3.45
C GLN A 42 8.23 19.83 3.43
N SER A 43 7.54 19.79 2.29
CA SER A 43 6.30 19.01 2.14
C SER A 43 6.56 17.51 2.28
N ILE A 44 7.66 17.02 1.69
CA ILE A 44 8.06 15.61 1.75
C ILE A 44 8.30 15.19 3.20
N LEU A 45 9.12 15.93 3.95
CA LEU A 45 9.43 15.61 5.34
C LEU A 45 8.21 15.73 6.25
N GLY A 46 7.41 16.80 6.10
CA GLY A 46 6.20 16.99 6.90
C GLY A 46 5.21 15.84 6.73
N LEU A 47 4.94 15.45 5.47
CA LEU A 47 4.00 14.38 5.18
C LEU A 47 4.56 13.00 5.49
N PHE A 48 5.88 12.82 5.49
CA PHE A 48 6.51 11.57 5.92
C PHE A 48 6.27 11.32 7.42
N ILE A 49 6.44 12.36 8.25
CA ILE A 49 6.16 12.27 9.69
C ILE A 49 4.68 11.96 9.92
N VAL A 50 3.76 12.67 9.25
CA VAL A 50 2.32 12.41 9.32
C VAL A 50 2.00 10.98 8.92
N SER A 51 2.64 10.47 7.86
CA SER A 51 2.46 9.10 7.39
C SER A 51 2.93 8.07 8.40
N ILE A 52 4.06 8.29 9.07
CA ILE A 52 4.55 7.42 10.15
C ILE A 52 3.53 7.37 11.29
N CYS A 53 3.01 8.52 11.72
CA CYS A 53 2.00 8.58 12.78
C CYS A 53 0.72 7.86 12.38
N ALA A 54 0.20 8.11 11.17
CA ALA A 54 -1.02 7.47 10.66
C ALA A 54 -0.84 5.96 10.50
N PHE A 55 0.23 5.53 9.85
CA PHE A 55 0.55 4.11 9.66
C PHE A 55 0.79 3.41 11.00
N GLY A 56 1.55 4.03 11.90
CA GLY A 56 1.81 3.51 13.24
C GLY A 56 0.53 3.31 14.04
N GLY A 57 -0.39 4.27 14.03
CA GLY A 57 -1.70 4.16 14.68
C GLY A 57 -2.55 3.02 14.12
N LEU A 58 -2.64 2.92 12.78
CA LEU A 58 -3.40 1.86 12.10
C LEU A 58 -2.78 0.47 12.30
N ALA A 59 -1.45 0.39 12.28
CA ALA A 59 -0.70 -0.82 12.55
C ALA A 59 -0.95 -1.30 13.99
N LEU A 60 -0.79 -0.41 14.99
CA LEU A 60 -1.12 -0.74 16.38
C LEU A 60 -2.57 -1.20 16.51
N PHE A 61 -3.51 -0.51 15.88
CA PHE A 61 -4.91 -0.91 15.85
C PHE A 61 -5.10 -2.32 15.28
N GLY A 62 -4.51 -2.63 14.12
CA GLY A 62 -4.55 -3.96 13.51
C GLY A 62 -3.90 -5.04 14.40
N PHE A 63 -2.87 -4.69 15.16
CA PHE A 63 -2.20 -5.60 16.08
C PHE A 63 -3.05 -5.91 17.32
N ILE A 64 -3.71 -4.92 17.92
CA ILE A 64 -4.50 -5.11 19.15
C ILE A 64 -5.90 -5.64 18.87
N THR A 65 -6.48 -5.35 17.70
CA THR A 65 -7.88 -5.67 17.43
C THR A 65 -8.15 -7.18 17.40
N ARG A 66 -9.22 -7.59 18.08
CA ARG A 66 -9.72 -8.98 18.07
C ARG A 66 -10.77 -9.22 16.98
N ARG A 67 -11.41 -8.17 16.46
CA ARG A 67 -12.47 -8.26 15.45
C ARG A 67 -11.98 -8.81 14.12
N ASP A 68 -12.83 -9.57 13.44
CA ASP A 68 -12.50 -10.11 12.13
C ASP A 68 -12.45 -9.04 11.04
N LEU A 69 -11.23 -8.76 10.59
CA LEU A 69 -10.95 -7.80 9.52
C LEU A 69 -11.07 -8.42 8.12
N ASN A 70 -11.49 -9.69 8.01
CA ASN A 70 -11.64 -10.37 6.73
C ASN A 70 -12.60 -9.64 5.78
N GLY A 71 -13.67 -9.03 6.30
CA GLY A 71 -14.59 -8.20 5.50
C GLY A 71 -13.91 -6.95 4.94
N ILE A 72 -13.15 -6.24 5.78
CA ILE A 72 -12.36 -5.06 5.36
C ILE A 72 -11.32 -5.45 4.32
N GLY A 73 -10.63 -6.58 4.51
CA GLY A 73 -9.69 -7.12 3.54
C GLY A 73 -10.32 -7.34 2.16
N ARG A 74 -11.53 -7.91 2.11
CA ARG A 74 -12.28 -8.13 0.85
C ARG A 74 -12.72 -6.81 0.21
N PHE A 75 -13.22 -5.87 1.00
CA PHE A 75 -13.60 -4.54 0.50
C PHE A 75 -12.40 -3.78 -0.06
N CYS A 76 -11.29 -3.74 0.68
CA CYS A 76 -10.03 -3.14 0.24
C CYS A 76 -9.48 -3.80 -1.02
N THR A 77 -9.60 -5.13 -1.17
CA THR A 77 -9.23 -5.77 -2.46
C THR A 77 -10.05 -5.23 -3.62
N MET A 78 -11.36 -5.14 -3.47
CA MET A 78 -12.22 -4.60 -4.52
C MET A 78 -11.87 -3.14 -4.83
N GLY A 79 -11.64 -2.32 -3.81
CA GLY A 79 -11.19 -0.92 -3.97
C GLY A 79 -9.85 -0.80 -4.70
N ALA A 80 -8.90 -1.69 -4.40
CA ALA A 80 -7.63 -1.77 -5.12
C ALA A 80 -7.79 -2.15 -6.60
N PHE A 81 -8.75 -3.04 -6.92
CA PHE A 81 -9.11 -3.34 -8.31
C PHE A 81 -9.75 -2.14 -9.00
N GLY A 82 -10.63 -1.42 -8.30
CA GLY A 82 -11.22 -0.17 -8.80
C GLY A 82 -10.16 0.88 -9.13
N LEU A 83 -9.21 1.12 -8.21
CA LEU A 83 -8.10 2.05 -8.43
C LEU A 83 -7.21 1.61 -9.60
N LEU A 84 -6.93 0.31 -9.72
CA LEU A 84 -6.15 -0.23 -10.82
C LEU A 84 -6.85 -0.02 -12.17
N GLY A 85 -8.15 -0.34 -12.24
CA GLY A 85 -8.96 -0.09 -13.42
C GLY A 85 -9.02 1.40 -13.77
N PHE A 86 -9.14 2.27 -12.77
CA PHE A 86 -9.13 3.71 -12.96
C PHE A 86 -7.81 4.20 -13.57
N TYR A 87 -6.66 3.77 -13.03
CA TYR A 87 -5.36 4.14 -13.59
C TYR A 87 -5.17 3.66 -15.03
N LEU A 88 -5.66 2.45 -15.37
CA LEU A 88 -5.61 1.93 -16.74
C LEU A 88 -6.50 2.74 -17.68
N LEU A 89 -7.74 3.02 -17.27
CA LEU A 89 -8.67 3.84 -18.06
C LEU A 89 -8.12 5.25 -18.28
N SER A 90 -7.48 5.83 -17.26
CA SER A 90 -6.89 7.16 -17.33
C SER A 90 -5.70 7.25 -18.29
N MET A 91 -5.07 6.13 -18.69
CA MET A 91 -4.05 6.13 -19.75
C MET A 91 -4.66 6.27 -21.14
N PHE A 92 -5.87 5.73 -21.36
CA PHE A 92 -6.57 5.82 -22.65
C PHE A 92 -7.43 7.08 -22.75
N VAL A 93 -7.91 7.59 -21.63
CA VAL A 93 -8.73 8.81 -21.57
C VAL A 93 -8.09 9.80 -20.58
N PRO A 94 -7.10 10.58 -21.03
CA PRO A 94 -6.40 11.54 -20.18
C PRO A 94 -7.33 12.61 -19.59
N SER A 95 -8.44 12.91 -20.27
CA SER A 95 -9.47 13.88 -19.84
C SER A 95 -10.13 13.52 -18.51
N LEU A 96 -10.06 12.25 -18.07
CA LEU A 96 -10.57 11.82 -16.76
C LEU A 96 -9.67 12.28 -15.62
N MET A 97 -8.41 12.62 -15.87
CA MET A 97 -7.42 12.93 -14.84
C MET A 97 -7.36 14.42 -14.49
N SER A 98 -8.53 15.05 -14.29
CA SER A 98 -8.60 16.44 -13.82
C SER A 98 -7.98 16.59 -12.43
N SER A 99 -7.59 17.82 -12.06
CA SER A 99 -7.00 18.11 -10.75
C SER A 99 -7.89 17.63 -9.59
N SER A 100 -9.21 17.77 -9.72
CA SER A 100 -10.18 17.29 -8.72
C SER A 100 -10.27 15.77 -8.67
N MET A 101 -10.24 15.10 -9.83
CA MET A 101 -10.27 13.64 -9.88
C MET A 101 -8.99 13.02 -9.29
N GLN A 102 -7.83 13.63 -9.51
CA GLN A 102 -6.57 13.20 -8.89
C GLN A 102 -6.65 13.24 -7.36
N GLN A 103 -7.28 14.26 -6.79
CA GLN A 103 -7.51 14.35 -5.34
C GLN A 103 -8.47 13.25 -4.86
N VAL A 104 -9.58 13.02 -5.55
CA VAL A 104 -10.52 11.94 -5.20
C VAL A 104 -9.84 10.58 -5.21
N VAL A 105 -9.07 10.27 -6.25
CA VAL A 105 -8.30 9.02 -6.36
C VAL A 105 -7.29 8.88 -5.22
N ALA A 106 -6.66 9.99 -4.80
CA ALA A 106 -5.74 9.99 -3.67
C ALA A 106 -6.46 9.76 -2.32
N VAL A 107 -7.64 10.34 -2.09
CA VAL A 107 -8.46 10.06 -0.91
C VAL A 107 -8.91 8.60 -0.87
N VAL A 108 -9.42 8.07 -1.99
CA VAL A 108 -9.83 6.68 -2.11
C VAL A 108 -8.65 5.75 -1.88
N GLY A 109 -7.48 6.06 -2.47
CA GLY A 109 -6.22 5.38 -2.20
C GLY A 109 -5.92 5.33 -0.70
N LEU A 110 -5.89 6.49 -0.03
CA LEU A 110 -5.61 6.58 1.40
C LEU A 110 -6.53 5.70 2.26
N ILE A 111 -7.84 5.71 1.98
CA ILE A 111 -8.83 4.88 2.71
C ILE A 111 -8.59 3.39 2.45
N VAL A 112 -8.34 3.03 1.19
CA VAL A 112 -8.13 1.64 0.80
C VAL A 112 -6.86 1.10 1.46
N PHE A 113 -5.73 1.82 1.39
CA PHE A 113 -4.44 1.42 1.95
C PHE A 113 -4.39 1.44 3.48
N SER A 114 -5.13 2.35 4.13
CA SER A 114 -5.30 2.31 5.59
C SER A 114 -6.06 1.05 6.04
N GLY A 115 -7.09 0.65 5.28
CA GLY A 115 -7.78 -0.63 5.51
C GLY A 115 -6.89 -1.86 5.27
N PHE A 116 -6.04 -1.82 4.22
CA PHE A 116 -5.01 -2.83 3.97
C PHE A 116 -4.04 -2.94 5.15
N THR A 117 -3.51 -1.82 5.64
CA THR A 117 -2.57 -1.75 6.77
C THR A 117 -3.10 -2.49 8.00
N MET A 118 -4.34 -2.22 8.41
CA MET A 118 -4.95 -2.90 9.56
C MET A 118 -5.08 -4.41 9.34
N TYR A 119 -5.53 -4.81 8.15
CA TYR A 119 -5.70 -6.22 7.80
C TYR A 119 -4.37 -6.96 7.74
N ASP A 120 -3.36 -6.39 7.08
CA ASP A 120 -2.07 -7.01 6.87
C ASP A 120 -1.25 -7.06 8.17
N MET A 121 -1.39 -6.07 9.07
CA MET A 121 -0.81 -6.15 10.42
C MET A 121 -1.46 -7.26 11.28
N LYS A 122 -2.80 -7.39 11.23
CA LYS A 122 -3.49 -8.49 11.92
C LYS A 122 -3.03 -9.86 11.40
N LYS A 123 -2.85 -9.97 10.07
CA LYS A 123 -2.37 -11.19 9.40
C LYS A 123 -0.93 -11.51 9.78
N LEU A 124 -0.05 -10.51 9.82
CA LEU A 124 1.34 -10.65 10.26
C LEU A 124 1.42 -11.18 11.70
N LYS A 125 0.57 -10.68 12.61
CA LYS A 125 0.46 -11.19 13.97
C LYS A 125 0.03 -12.67 14.02
N ALA A 126 -0.89 -13.09 13.16
CA ALA A 126 -1.35 -14.48 13.11
C ALA A 126 -0.25 -15.47 12.70
N TYR A 127 0.70 -15.03 11.86
CA TYR A 127 1.86 -15.85 11.45
C TYR A 127 2.90 -16.07 12.57
N TYR A 128 2.82 -15.32 13.66
CA TYR A 128 3.69 -15.50 14.83
C TYR A 128 3.26 -16.69 15.73
N ASN A 129 2.21 -17.43 15.37
CA ASN A 129 1.68 -18.51 16.20
C ASN A 129 2.72 -19.65 16.40
N PRO A 130 3.06 -20.04 17.66
CA PRO A 130 4.12 -20.99 17.99
C PRO A 130 3.98 -22.40 17.37
N THR A 131 2.81 -22.77 16.87
CA THR A 131 2.47 -24.11 16.35
C THR A 131 2.92 -24.39 14.91
N TRP A 132 3.39 -23.40 14.14
CA TRP A 132 3.71 -23.57 12.72
C TRP A 132 5.16 -24.07 12.49
N SER A 133 5.48 -24.82 11.44
CA SER A 133 6.89 -25.19 11.17
C SER A 133 7.79 -23.95 10.96
N LYS A 134 8.99 -23.92 11.57
CA LYS A 134 9.91 -22.76 11.57
C LYS A 134 10.17 -22.20 10.16
N GLY A 135 10.30 -23.07 9.14
CA GLY A 135 10.60 -22.66 7.76
C GLY A 135 9.45 -21.96 7.02
N LYS A 136 8.18 -22.21 7.38
CA LYS A 136 7.01 -21.52 6.79
C LYS A 136 6.79 -20.16 7.44
N ARG A 137 7.02 -20.03 8.74
CA ARG A 137 6.88 -18.78 9.51
C ARG A 137 7.79 -17.66 8.99
N THR A 138 9.07 -17.95 8.76
CA THR A 138 10.03 -16.94 8.32
C THR A 138 9.67 -16.36 6.96
N LYS A 139 9.23 -17.21 6.02
CA LYS A 139 8.80 -16.75 4.70
C LYS A 139 7.58 -15.82 4.83
N GLU A 140 6.53 -16.27 5.50
CA GLU A 140 5.29 -15.48 5.64
C GLU A 140 5.49 -14.17 6.41
N ALA A 141 6.41 -14.13 7.37
CA ALA A 141 6.80 -12.89 8.05
C ALA A 141 7.48 -11.88 7.12
N ILE A 142 8.42 -12.33 6.28
CA ILE A 142 9.09 -11.48 5.28
C ILE A 142 8.05 -10.92 4.30
N PHE A 143 7.15 -11.78 3.82
CA PHE A 143 6.05 -11.38 2.94
C PHE A 143 5.11 -10.36 3.60
N GLY A 144 4.70 -10.61 4.84
CA GLY A 144 3.83 -9.70 5.58
C GLY A 144 4.49 -8.34 5.84
N GLY A 145 5.78 -8.32 6.17
CA GLY A 145 6.56 -7.10 6.31
C GLY A 145 6.65 -6.32 4.99
N LEU A 146 6.82 -7.02 3.86
CA LEU A 146 6.79 -6.38 2.55
C LEU A 146 5.43 -5.76 2.22
N MET A 147 4.32 -6.44 2.53
CA MET A 147 2.97 -5.87 2.31
C MET A 147 2.81 -4.56 3.09
N LEU A 148 3.21 -4.55 4.36
CA LEU A 148 3.16 -3.38 5.22
C LEU A 148 4.01 -2.22 4.71
N TYR A 149 5.20 -2.49 4.16
CA TYR A 149 6.03 -1.48 3.52
C TYR A 149 5.33 -0.85 2.30
N ILE A 150 4.68 -1.68 1.48
CA ILE A 150 3.93 -1.23 0.30
C ILE A 150 2.76 -0.35 0.73
N ASP A 151 2.02 -0.74 1.77
CA ASP A 151 0.90 0.05 2.29
C ASP A 151 1.37 1.41 2.84
N PHE A 152 2.48 1.42 3.58
CA PHE A 152 3.09 2.64 4.10
C PHE A 152 3.44 3.63 2.98
N ILE A 153 4.15 3.16 1.93
CA ILE A 153 4.49 4.02 0.79
C ILE A 153 3.24 4.57 0.12
N ASN A 154 2.22 3.74 -0.08
CA ASN A 154 1.02 4.20 -0.77
C ASN A 154 0.22 5.22 0.07
N ILE A 155 0.18 5.08 1.39
CA ILE A 155 -0.38 6.09 2.30
C ILE A 155 0.41 7.40 2.16
N PHE A 156 1.74 7.32 2.22
CA PHE A 156 2.62 8.49 2.06
C PHE A 156 2.40 9.20 0.73
N LEU A 157 2.39 8.47 -0.38
CA LEU A 157 2.15 9.02 -1.71
C LEU A 157 0.76 9.63 -1.85
N SER A 158 -0.25 9.02 -1.23
CA SER A 158 -1.63 9.55 -1.24
C SER A 158 -1.71 10.86 -0.46
N LEU A 159 -1.10 10.92 0.73
CA LEU A 159 -1.00 12.15 1.52
C LEU A 159 -0.23 13.25 0.78
N LEU A 160 0.87 12.88 0.12
CA LEU A 160 1.68 13.80 -0.67
C LEU A 160 0.95 14.35 -1.90
N ARG A 161 0.08 13.56 -2.53
CA ARG A 161 -0.79 14.07 -3.61
C ARG A 161 -1.92 14.98 -3.10
N LEU A 162 -2.41 14.76 -1.88
CA LEU A 162 -3.50 15.53 -1.29
C LEU A 162 -3.03 16.87 -0.70
N PHE A 163 -1.92 16.84 0.02
CA PHE A 163 -1.46 17.94 0.86
C PHE A 163 -0.06 18.46 0.47
N GLY A 164 0.59 17.85 -0.51
CA GLY A 164 1.92 18.28 -0.92
C GLY A 164 1.86 19.62 -1.64
N GLY A 165 2.66 20.59 -1.17
CA GLY A 165 2.92 21.82 -1.90
C GLY A 165 3.78 21.52 -3.13
N ARG A 166 3.17 21.64 -4.32
CA ARG A 166 3.87 21.55 -5.61
C ARG A 166 4.70 22.83 -5.78
N ARG A 167 5.94 22.68 -6.23
CA ARG A 167 6.83 23.80 -6.61
C ARG A 167 6.38 24.46 -7.90
#